data_AF-A0A7C4DHD2-F1
#
_entry.id   AF-A0A7C4DHD2-F1
#
_cell.length_a   1.000
_cell.length_b   1.000
_cell.length_c   1.000
_cell.angle_alpha   90.00
_cell.angle_beta   90.00
_cell.angle_gamma   90.00
#
_symmetry.space_group_name_H-M   'P 1'
#
loop_
_entity.id
_entity.type
_entity.pdbx_description
1 polymer ?
#
loop_
_entity_poly.entity_id
_entity_poly.type
_entity_poly.pdbx_seq_one_letter_code
_entity_poly.pdbx_strand_id
1 'polypeptide(L)'
;MKLLLIIFAAVGLAVLLAGMAAVGALMGNYVVAGMFGLLFLAYVLFLLVLKRKVGKFLREIMETLTPLPDTITLAPIERVDWPDQEAGRSLFQEISRLGFQPVSAFGIAEMPGVELIGFANEPESVYAALCRHPQAGVWVDIAARYQDGGALTVTNSKEAGPLDKPEGWVTVKAVDASPSELWARFRANRRRGAALRPATAGNFKIDFENAYADEMAWRKARGGATEDEVRRVAANAGIMATEEQIQRTVEIERMKAGGGPEED
;
A
#
# COMPACT_ATOMS: atom_id res chain seq x y z
N MET A 1 -49.14 -73.26 17.36
CA MET A 1 -47.88 -73.05 16.60
C MET A 1 -47.82 -71.70 15.86
N LYS A 2 -48.89 -71.23 15.19
CA LYS A 2 -48.90 -69.93 14.47
C LYS A 2 -48.73 -68.69 15.37
N LEU A 3 -49.26 -68.70 16.60
CA LEU A 3 -49.17 -67.56 17.53
C LEU A 3 -47.75 -67.31 18.06
N LEU A 4 -46.97 -68.37 18.30
CA LEU A 4 -45.58 -68.26 18.74
C LEU A 4 -44.70 -67.66 17.64
N LEU A 5 -44.95 -68.02 16.37
CA LEU A 5 -44.20 -67.50 15.23
C LEU A 5 -44.39 -65.99 15.03
N ILE A 6 -45.60 -65.49 15.29
CA ILE A 6 -45.95 -64.06 15.19
C ILE A 6 -45.28 -63.26 16.31
N ILE A 7 -45.22 -63.80 17.53
CA ILE A 7 -44.55 -63.14 18.67
C ILE A 7 -43.04 -63.08 18.44
N PHE A 8 -42.42 -64.16 17.96
CA PHE A 8 -40.98 -64.15 17.62
C PHE A 8 -40.64 -63.18 16.49
N ALA A 9 -41.51 -63.05 15.48
CA ALA A 9 -41.33 -62.09 14.40
C ALA A 9 -41.48 -60.63 14.89
N ALA A 10 -42.44 -60.35 15.78
CA ALA A 10 -42.66 -59.01 16.33
C ALA A 10 -41.54 -58.57 17.27
N VAL A 11 -41.04 -59.47 18.13
CA VAL A 11 -39.89 -59.19 19.01
C VAL A 11 -38.61 -59.04 18.20
N GLY A 12 -38.41 -59.87 17.17
CA GLY A 12 -37.28 -59.75 16.24
C GLY A 12 -37.26 -58.39 15.53
N LEU A 13 -38.40 -57.93 15.01
CA LEU A 13 -38.51 -56.64 14.33
C LEU A 13 -38.31 -55.45 15.28
N ALA A 14 -38.82 -55.53 16.51
CA ALA A 14 -38.62 -54.48 17.52
C ALA A 14 -37.16 -54.35 17.97
N VAL A 15 -36.44 -55.47 18.14
CA VAL A 15 -35.00 -55.47 18.47
C VAL A 15 -34.16 -54.95 17.30
N LEU A 16 -34.54 -55.27 16.06
CA LEU A 16 -33.85 -54.80 14.85
C LEU A 16 -34.04 -53.29 14.64
N LEU A 17 -35.25 -52.77 14.89
CA LEU A 17 -35.53 -51.33 14.83
C LEU A 17 -34.86 -50.54 15.97
N ALA A 18 -34.81 -51.09 17.19
CA ALA A 18 -34.09 -50.48 18.31
C ALA A 18 -32.57 -50.47 18.09
N GLY A 19 -32.01 -51.53 17.48
CA GLY A 19 -30.60 -51.59 17.07
C GLY A 19 -30.24 -50.58 16.00
N MET A 20 -31.10 -50.38 14.99
CA MET A 20 -30.88 -49.38 13.93
C MET A 20 -30.95 -47.93 14.45
N ALA A 21 -31.83 -47.64 15.43
CA ALA A 21 -31.90 -46.33 16.08
C ALA A 21 -30.64 -46.03 16.93
N ALA A 22 -30.10 -47.02 17.64
CA ALA A 22 -28.88 -46.88 18.44
C ALA A 22 -27.62 -46.69 17.56
N VAL A 23 -27.54 -47.40 16.42
CA VAL A 23 -26.45 -47.23 15.45
C VAL A 23 -26.53 -45.86 14.76
N GLY A 24 -27.73 -45.34 14.48
CA GLY A 24 -27.93 -43.99 13.95
C GLY A 24 -27.48 -42.87 14.89
N ALA A 25 -27.72 -43.02 16.20
CA ALA A 25 -27.27 -42.05 17.22
C ALA A 25 -25.76 -42.07 17.45
N LEU A 26 -25.12 -43.26 17.43
CA LEU A 26 -23.66 -43.40 17.49
C LEU A 26 -22.99 -42.84 16.23
N MET A 27 -23.49 -43.17 15.04
CA MET A 27 -23.00 -42.63 13.76
C MET A 27 -23.16 -41.11 13.68
N GLY A 28 -24.27 -40.55 14.18
CA GLY A 28 -24.49 -39.11 14.28
C GLY A 28 -23.43 -38.41 15.13
N ASN A 29 -23.05 -38.98 16.27
CA ASN A 29 -22.00 -38.43 17.14
C ASN A 29 -20.61 -38.50 16.50
N TYR A 30 -20.27 -39.54 15.73
CA TYR A 30 -19.00 -39.63 15.01
C TYR A 30 -18.93 -38.68 13.81
N VAL A 31 -20.05 -38.44 13.12
CA VAL A 31 -20.13 -37.45 12.04
C VAL A 31 -19.98 -36.04 12.60
N VAL A 32 -20.63 -35.74 13.72
CA VAL A 32 -20.50 -34.43 14.39
C VAL A 32 -19.09 -34.24 14.95
N ALA A 33 -18.51 -35.24 15.62
CA ALA A 33 -17.14 -35.17 16.12
C ALA A 33 -16.10 -35.07 14.99
N GLY A 34 -16.30 -35.79 13.89
CA GLY A 34 -15.47 -35.71 12.68
C GLY A 34 -15.54 -34.33 12.03
N MET A 35 -16.72 -33.72 11.98
CA MET A 35 -16.91 -32.36 11.47
C MET A 35 -16.21 -31.32 12.36
N PHE A 36 -16.29 -31.45 13.68
CA PHE A 36 -15.53 -30.58 14.60
C PHE A 36 -14.02 -30.77 14.49
N GLY A 37 -13.55 -32.00 14.33
CA GLY A 37 -12.12 -32.28 14.08
C GLY A 37 -11.63 -31.65 12.78
N LEU A 38 -12.44 -31.69 11.72
CA LEU A 38 -12.11 -31.12 10.42
C LEU A 38 -12.15 -29.58 10.43
N LEU A 39 -13.11 -28.99 11.14
CA LEU A 39 -13.17 -27.53 11.36
C LEU A 39 -12.00 -27.04 12.22
N PHE A 40 -11.62 -27.78 13.26
CA PHE A 40 -10.46 -27.46 14.09
C PHE A 40 -9.15 -27.56 13.29
N LEU A 41 -8.99 -28.60 12.48
CA LEU A 41 -7.84 -28.76 11.59
C LEU A 41 -7.77 -27.63 10.54
N ALA A 42 -8.91 -27.28 9.93
CA ALA A 42 -8.99 -26.15 9.00
C ALA A 42 -8.65 -24.81 9.68
N TYR A 43 -9.11 -24.60 10.91
CA TYR A 43 -8.78 -23.43 11.73
C TYR A 43 -7.29 -23.36 12.08
N VAL A 44 -6.67 -24.47 12.47
CA VAL A 44 -5.23 -24.54 12.77
C VAL A 44 -4.40 -24.31 11.50
N LEU A 45 -4.78 -24.89 10.37
CA LEU A 45 -4.13 -24.64 9.07
C LEU A 45 -4.33 -23.18 8.62
N PHE A 46 -5.51 -22.61 8.83
CA PHE A 46 -5.78 -21.20 8.57
C PHE A 46 -4.88 -20.29 9.42
N LEU A 47 -4.73 -20.56 10.72
CA LEU A 47 -3.83 -19.82 11.61
C LEU A 47 -2.35 -19.99 11.23
N LEU A 48 -1.93 -21.18 10.77
CA LEU A 48 -0.56 -21.44 10.30
C LEU A 48 -0.27 -20.71 8.97
N VAL A 49 -1.23 -20.67 8.05
CA VAL A 49 -1.14 -19.89 6.80
C VAL A 49 -1.13 -18.40 7.10
N LEU A 50 -1.95 -17.94 8.05
CA LEU A 50 -2.00 -16.54 8.49
C LEU A 50 -0.68 -16.11 9.12
N LYS A 51 -0.12 -16.91 10.04
CA LYS A 51 1.22 -16.67 10.64
C LYS A 51 2.33 -16.69 9.60
N ARG A 52 2.27 -17.58 8.60
CA ARG A 52 3.26 -17.63 7.50
C ARG A 52 3.17 -16.40 6.58
N LYS A 53 1.96 -15.94 6.24
CA LYS A 53 1.77 -14.72 5.43
C LYS A 53 2.18 -13.45 6.17
N VAL A 54 1.82 -13.34 7.46
CA VAL A 54 2.22 -12.21 8.32
C VAL A 54 3.73 -12.21 8.54
N GLY A 55 4.35 -13.36 8.78
CA GLY A 55 5.81 -13.47 8.93
C GLY A 55 6.60 -13.16 7.65
N LYS A 56 6.06 -13.52 6.48
CA LYS A 56 6.68 -13.18 5.19
C LYS A 56 6.54 -11.69 4.86
N PHE A 57 5.38 -11.09 5.14
CA PHE A 57 5.15 -9.66 4.96
C PHE A 57 5.96 -8.79 5.94
N LEU A 58 6.08 -9.20 7.21
CA LEU A 58 6.96 -8.53 8.19
C LEU A 58 8.44 -8.65 7.83
N ARG A 59 8.87 -9.79 7.27
CA ARG A 59 10.24 -9.93 6.72
C ARG A 59 10.43 -9.08 5.48
N GLU A 60 9.45 -9.01 4.58
CA GLU A 60 9.51 -8.13 3.40
C GLU A 60 9.56 -6.66 3.81
N ILE A 61 8.85 -6.24 4.87
CA ILE A 61 8.96 -4.88 5.45
C ILE A 61 10.33 -4.66 6.09
N MET A 62 10.90 -5.67 6.77
CA MET A 62 12.23 -5.59 7.38
C MET A 62 13.39 -5.69 6.35
N GLU A 63 13.20 -6.38 5.24
CA GLU A 63 14.20 -6.56 4.17
C GLU A 63 14.14 -5.42 3.13
N THR A 64 13.01 -4.72 3.01
CA THR A 64 12.87 -3.47 2.23
C THR A 64 13.38 -2.23 2.98
N LEU A 65 13.96 -2.39 4.18
CA LEU A 65 14.66 -1.36 4.96
C LEU A 65 15.98 -0.89 4.32
N THR A 66 16.09 -0.88 2.99
CA THR A 66 17.07 -0.02 2.33
C THR A 66 16.78 1.41 2.78
N PRO A 67 17.74 2.10 3.42
CA PRO A 67 17.53 3.49 3.81
C PRO A 67 17.12 4.29 2.57
N LEU A 68 16.02 5.03 2.68
CA LEU A 68 15.65 5.97 1.63
C LEU A 68 16.82 6.96 1.47
N PRO A 69 17.26 7.24 0.24
CA PRO A 69 18.36 8.16 0.01
C PRO A 69 17.97 9.57 0.46
N ASP A 70 18.94 10.37 0.91
CA ASP A 70 18.70 11.78 1.27
C ASP A 70 18.37 12.63 0.03
N THR A 71 18.87 12.21 -1.14
CA THR A 71 18.68 12.88 -2.44
C THR A 71 18.47 11.84 -3.53
N ILE A 72 17.76 12.23 -4.59
CA ILE A 72 17.57 11.38 -5.77
C ILE A 72 18.08 12.07 -7.04
N THR A 73 18.44 11.25 -8.02
CA THR A 73 18.83 11.66 -9.36
C THR A 73 17.93 11.01 -10.40
N LEU A 74 17.22 11.83 -11.17
CA LEU A 74 16.44 11.42 -12.33
C LEU A 74 17.36 11.21 -13.53
N ALA A 75 17.58 9.95 -13.89
CA ALA A 75 18.31 9.57 -15.09
C ALA A 75 17.32 9.42 -16.25
N PRO A 76 17.49 10.16 -17.37
CA PRO A 76 16.63 9.99 -18.54
C PRO A 76 16.64 8.54 -19.05
N ILE A 77 15.47 8.04 -19.43
CA ILE A 77 15.31 6.73 -20.05
C ILE A 77 14.78 6.94 -21.47
N GLU A 78 15.45 6.36 -22.46
CA GLU A 78 15.06 6.49 -23.88
C GLU A 78 13.73 5.80 -24.19
N ARG A 79 13.44 4.70 -23.49
CA ARG A 79 12.24 3.90 -23.74
C ARG A 79 11.65 3.37 -22.44
N VAL A 80 10.37 3.63 -22.25
CA VAL A 80 9.57 3.09 -21.16
C VAL A 80 8.48 2.21 -21.75
N ASP A 81 8.49 0.93 -21.41
CA ASP A 81 7.56 -0.04 -22.01
C ASP A 81 6.23 -0.18 -21.25
N TRP A 82 6.14 0.32 -20.00
CA TRP A 82 4.95 0.17 -19.18
C TRP A 82 3.80 1.14 -19.45
N PRO A 83 3.98 2.35 -20.02
CA PRO A 83 2.87 3.16 -20.52
C PRO A 83 2.17 2.50 -21.70
N ASP A 84 2.80 1.55 -22.39
CA ASP A 84 2.16 0.83 -23.49
C ASP A 84 1.27 -0.33 -23.03
N GLN A 85 1.35 -0.69 -21.74
CA GLN A 85 0.40 -1.59 -21.09
C GLN A 85 -0.92 -0.85 -20.83
N GLU A 86 -2.04 -1.57 -20.85
CA GLU A 86 -3.38 -0.96 -20.89
C GLU A 86 -3.65 0.04 -19.75
N ALA A 87 -3.21 -0.29 -18.53
CA ALA A 87 -3.34 0.60 -17.37
C ALA A 87 -2.50 1.88 -17.49
N GLY A 88 -1.24 1.78 -17.92
CA GLY A 88 -0.34 2.94 -18.09
C GLY A 88 -0.77 3.83 -19.25
N ARG A 89 -1.27 3.24 -20.34
CA ARG A 89 -1.67 3.96 -21.56
C ARG A 89 -2.85 4.87 -21.31
N SER A 90 -3.87 4.35 -20.62
CA SER A 90 -5.07 5.12 -20.29
C SER A 90 -4.73 6.34 -19.45
N LEU A 91 -3.91 6.15 -18.40
CA LEU A 91 -3.47 7.23 -17.52
C LEU A 91 -2.65 8.29 -18.28
N PHE A 92 -1.67 7.88 -19.09
CA PHE A 92 -0.86 8.80 -19.90
C PHE A 92 -1.72 9.66 -20.83
N GLN A 93 -2.66 9.03 -21.54
CA GLN A 93 -3.55 9.74 -22.47
C GLN A 93 -4.47 10.71 -21.74
N GLU A 94 -4.98 10.32 -20.57
CA GLU A 94 -5.86 11.17 -19.79
C GLU A 94 -5.11 12.39 -19.23
N ILE A 95 -3.89 12.21 -18.69
CA ILE A 95 -3.02 13.33 -18.26
C ILE A 95 -2.80 14.30 -19.43
N SER A 96 -2.48 13.77 -20.61
CA SER A 96 -2.25 14.59 -21.81
C SER A 96 -3.49 15.40 -22.22
N ARG A 97 -4.69 14.80 -22.14
CA ARG A 97 -5.97 15.50 -22.43
C ARG A 97 -6.30 16.61 -21.45
N LEU A 98 -5.71 16.60 -20.25
CA LEU A 98 -5.87 17.65 -19.23
C LEU A 98 -4.95 18.86 -19.47
N GLY A 99 -4.18 18.87 -20.56
CA GLY A 99 -3.30 19.97 -20.96
C GLY A 99 -1.86 19.84 -20.47
N PHE A 100 -1.53 18.76 -19.76
CA PHE A 100 -0.16 18.45 -19.37
C PHE A 100 0.63 17.92 -20.57
N GLN A 101 1.78 18.52 -20.83
CA GLN A 101 2.69 18.08 -21.89
C GLN A 101 3.75 17.13 -21.31
N PRO A 102 4.03 15.98 -21.94
CA PRO A 102 5.08 15.08 -21.48
C PRO A 102 6.45 15.77 -21.61
N VAL A 103 7.27 15.65 -20.58
CA VAL A 103 8.63 16.22 -20.51
C VAL A 103 9.65 15.15 -20.91
N SER A 104 9.78 14.11 -20.07
CA SER A 104 10.65 12.97 -20.33
C SER A 104 10.30 11.81 -19.41
N ALA A 105 10.84 10.65 -19.75
CA ALA A 105 10.85 9.48 -18.91
C ALA A 105 12.14 9.42 -18.10
N PHE A 106 12.03 9.01 -16.83
CA PHE A 106 13.14 8.94 -15.91
C PHE A 106 13.12 7.66 -15.10
N GLY A 107 14.32 7.16 -14.79
CA GLY A 107 14.56 6.25 -13.68
C GLY A 107 15.16 7.01 -12.51
N ILE A 108 14.96 6.49 -11.30
CA ILE A 108 15.61 7.04 -10.11
C ILE A 108 16.87 6.22 -9.82
N ALA A 109 18.05 6.85 -9.93
CA ALA A 109 19.34 6.14 -9.84
C ALA A 109 19.53 5.41 -8.50
N GLU A 110 19.06 6.01 -7.42
CA GLU A 110 19.18 5.54 -6.04
C GLU A 110 18.04 4.58 -5.64
N MET A 111 17.01 4.44 -6.48
CA MET A 111 15.87 3.55 -6.25
C MET A 111 15.63 2.65 -7.47
N PRO A 112 16.46 1.60 -7.66
CA PRO A 112 16.35 0.72 -8.81
C PRO A 112 14.94 0.15 -8.98
N GLY A 113 14.38 0.32 -10.19
CA GLY A 113 13.04 -0.13 -10.55
C GLY A 113 11.94 0.91 -10.36
N VAL A 114 12.20 2.05 -9.71
CA VAL A 114 11.27 3.18 -9.73
C VAL A 114 11.48 3.96 -11.02
N GLU A 115 10.41 4.09 -11.79
CA GLU A 115 10.37 4.79 -13.07
C GLU A 115 9.24 5.81 -13.05
N LEU A 116 9.41 6.94 -13.74
CA LEU A 116 8.35 7.93 -13.88
C LEU A 116 8.38 8.62 -15.24
N ILE A 117 7.23 9.11 -15.67
CA ILE A 117 7.11 10.06 -16.77
C ILE A 117 6.68 11.40 -16.18
N GLY A 118 7.50 12.41 -16.40
CA GLY A 118 7.22 13.77 -16.01
C GLY A 118 6.36 14.49 -17.03
N PHE A 119 5.43 15.32 -16.54
CA PHE A 119 4.62 16.21 -17.34
C PHE A 119 4.57 17.61 -16.74
N ALA A 120 4.45 18.61 -17.59
CA ALA A 120 4.27 20.00 -17.20
C ALA A 120 3.00 20.60 -17.82
N ASN A 121 2.19 21.26 -17.01
CA ASN A 121 1.14 22.17 -17.44
C ASN A 121 1.60 23.60 -17.11
N GLU A 122 2.42 24.16 -18.01
CA GLU A 122 3.07 25.45 -17.78
C GLU A 122 2.07 26.61 -17.61
N PRO A 123 0.97 26.71 -18.39
CA PRO A 123 -0.03 27.76 -18.19
C PRO A 123 -0.65 27.75 -16.78
N GLU A 124 -0.78 26.56 -16.17
CA GLU A 124 -1.30 26.42 -14.81
C GLU A 124 -0.20 26.42 -13.74
N SER A 125 1.07 26.34 -14.13
CA SER A 125 2.23 26.14 -13.25
C SER A 125 2.09 24.91 -12.35
N VAL A 126 1.75 23.77 -12.94
CA VAL A 126 1.57 22.49 -12.23
C VAL A 126 2.32 21.36 -12.95
N TYR A 127 2.92 20.45 -12.19
CA TYR A 127 3.49 19.21 -12.71
C TYR A 127 2.57 18.03 -12.48
N ALA A 128 2.69 17.02 -13.34
CA ALA A 128 2.21 15.68 -13.05
C ALA A 128 3.36 14.67 -13.21
N ALA A 129 3.35 13.62 -12.41
CA ALA A 129 4.25 12.49 -12.53
C ALA A 129 3.42 11.21 -12.59
N LEU A 130 3.57 10.46 -13.69
CA LEU A 130 3.05 9.11 -13.81
C LEU A 130 4.17 8.17 -13.37
N CYS A 131 4.00 7.50 -12.24
CA CYS A 131 5.05 6.73 -11.59
C CYS A 131 4.74 5.24 -11.64
N ARG A 132 5.79 4.42 -11.64
CA ARG A 132 5.73 2.96 -11.53
C ARG A 132 6.76 2.47 -10.54
N HIS A 133 6.36 1.49 -9.74
CA HIS A 133 7.25 0.65 -8.97
C HIS A 133 6.80 -0.83 -9.10
N PRO A 134 7.72 -1.82 -9.18
CA PRO A 134 7.35 -3.21 -9.41
C PRO A 134 6.41 -3.79 -8.35
N GLN A 135 6.48 -3.28 -7.11
CA GLN A 135 5.64 -3.74 -6.00
C GLN A 135 4.40 -2.87 -5.78
N ALA A 136 4.51 -1.55 -5.98
CA ALA A 136 3.41 -0.61 -5.72
C ALA A 136 2.45 -0.43 -6.90
N GLY A 137 2.83 -0.90 -8.08
CA GLY A 137 2.07 -0.69 -9.31
C GLY A 137 2.31 0.70 -9.91
N VAL A 138 1.29 1.22 -10.59
CA VAL A 138 1.33 2.52 -11.29
C VAL A 138 0.41 3.50 -10.57
N TRP A 139 0.88 4.73 -10.40
CA TRP A 139 0.10 5.83 -9.80
C TRP A 139 0.43 7.17 -10.44
N VAL A 140 -0.35 8.18 -10.11
CA VAL A 140 -0.23 9.55 -10.60
C VAL A 140 -0.16 10.51 -9.42
N ASP A 141 0.81 11.41 -9.48
CA ASP A 141 0.93 12.57 -8.60
C ASP A 141 0.70 13.84 -9.43
N ILE A 142 -0.13 14.75 -8.95
CA ILE A 142 -0.26 16.12 -9.47
C ILE A 142 0.22 17.07 -8.39
N ALA A 143 1.24 17.87 -8.69
CA ALA A 143 1.93 18.66 -7.68
C ALA A 143 2.26 20.07 -8.15
N ALA A 144 2.22 21.02 -7.20
CA ALA A 144 2.73 22.37 -7.39
C ALA A 144 3.39 22.92 -6.13
N ARG A 145 4.31 23.85 -6.34
CA ARG A 145 4.98 24.64 -5.30
C ARG A 145 4.42 26.05 -5.29
N TYR A 146 4.20 26.59 -4.10
CA TYR A 146 3.86 28.00 -3.92
C TYR A 146 5.14 28.83 -3.76
N GLN A 147 5.07 30.11 -4.12
CA GLN A 147 6.22 31.03 -3.96
C GLN A 147 6.61 31.21 -2.49
N ASP A 148 5.64 31.10 -1.58
CA ASP A 148 5.82 31.17 -0.13
C ASP A 148 6.45 29.91 0.51
N GLY A 149 6.83 28.91 -0.30
CA GLY A 149 7.47 27.68 0.16
C GLY A 149 6.50 26.53 0.45
N GLY A 150 5.18 26.78 0.44
CA GLY A 150 4.19 25.72 0.56
C GLY A 150 4.17 24.77 -0.65
N ALA A 151 3.46 23.65 -0.49
CA ALA A 151 3.25 22.68 -1.57
C ALA A 151 1.84 22.09 -1.54
N LEU A 152 1.35 21.68 -2.70
CA LEU A 152 0.15 20.85 -2.82
C LEU A 152 0.46 19.67 -3.73
N THR A 153 0.23 18.47 -3.23
CA THR A 153 0.27 17.22 -4.01
C THR A 153 -1.07 16.51 -3.88
N VAL A 154 -1.62 16.05 -4.99
CA VAL A 154 -2.78 15.16 -5.04
C VAL A 154 -2.37 13.86 -5.70
N THR A 155 -2.64 12.73 -5.06
CA THR A 155 -2.13 11.42 -5.47
C THR A 155 -3.19 10.35 -5.41
N ASN A 156 -3.16 9.40 -6.36
CA ASN A 156 -3.96 8.16 -6.30
C ASN A 156 -3.15 6.94 -5.80
N SER A 157 -1.93 7.14 -5.31
CA SER A 157 -1.09 6.07 -4.80
C SER A 157 -1.74 5.30 -3.65
N LYS A 158 -1.62 3.97 -3.72
CA LYS A 158 -2.05 3.02 -2.69
C LYS A 158 -1.04 2.87 -1.56
N GLU A 159 0.21 3.24 -1.82
CA GLU A 159 1.30 3.14 -0.85
C GLU A 159 1.09 4.09 0.33
N ALA A 160 1.68 3.69 1.45
CA ALA A 160 1.38 4.05 2.83
C ALA A 160 0.83 5.46 3.15
N GLY A 161 -0.11 5.43 4.10
CA GLY A 161 -0.66 6.40 5.07
C GLY A 161 -0.25 7.88 5.13
N PRO A 162 -0.92 8.67 6.00
CA PRO A 162 -0.62 10.08 6.21
C PRO A 162 0.68 10.20 7.01
N LEU A 163 1.81 10.10 6.31
CA LEU A 163 3.06 10.62 6.82
C LEU A 163 2.90 12.12 7.04
N ASP A 164 3.52 12.61 8.10
CA ASP A 164 3.54 14.04 8.35
C ASP A 164 4.29 14.74 7.20
N LYS A 165 3.95 16.01 6.99
CA LYS A 165 4.56 16.86 5.97
C LYS A 165 5.07 18.16 6.61
N PRO A 166 6.04 18.85 5.97
CA PRO A 166 6.44 20.19 6.39
C PRO A 166 5.23 21.14 6.49
N GLU A 167 5.34 22.16 7.34
CA GLU A 167 4.30 23.18 7.44
C GLU A 167 4.03 23.82 6.06
N GLY A 168 2.74 24.02 5.74
CA GLY A 168 2.31 24.55 4.45
C GLY A 168 2.36 23.56 3.28
N TRP A 169 2.81 22.31 3.50
CA TRP A 169 2.73 21.25 2.50
C TRP A 169 1.49 20.39 2.74
N VAL A 170 0.65 20.29 1.72
CA VAL A 170 -0.61 19.54 1.76
C VAL A 170 -0.53 18.38 0.80
N THR A 171 -0.89 17.18 1.28
CA THR A 171 -1.07 16.01 0.44
C THR A 171 -2.52 15.53 0.51
N VAL A 172 -3.20 15.48 -0.62
CA VAL A 172 -4.56 14.96 -0.75
C VAL A 172 -4.49 13.58 -1.37
N LYS A 173 -4.82 12.56 -0.58
CA LYS A 173 -4.94 11.18 -1.06
C LYS A 173 -6.32 10.96 -1.69
N ALA A 174 -6.35 10.43 -2.90
CA ALA A 174 -7.54 10.04 -3.63
C ALA A 174 -7.28 8.69 -4.30
N VAL A 175 -7.19 7.65 -3.47
CA VAL A 175 -6.86 6.28 -3.89
C VAL A 175 -7.80 5.84 -5.01
N ASP A 176 -7.23 5.18 -6.03
CA ASP A 176 -7.93 4.69 -7.22
C ASP A 176 -8.60 5.77 -8.10
N ALA A 177 -8.42 7.06 -7.79
CA ALA A 177 -8.98 8.16 -8.59
C ALA A 177 -8.30 8.26 -9.96
N SER A 178 -9.07 8.65 -10.99
CA SER A 178 -8.55 8.93 -12.32
C SER A 178 -7.73 10.24 -12.35
N PRO A 179 -6.86 10.45 -13.36
CA PRO A 179 -6.18 11.73 -13.57
C PRO A 179 -7.13 12.95 -13.60
N SER A 180 -8.32 12.83 -14.21
CA SER A 180 -9.30 13.91 -14.23
C SER A 180 -9.88 14.21 -12.84
N GLU A 181 -10.13 13.19 -12.02
CA GLU A 181 -10.56 13.35 -10.63
C GLU A 181 -9.44 13.95 -9.76
N LEU A 182 -8.19 13.52 -9.94
CA LEU A 182 -7.03 14.11 -9.28
C LEU A 182 -6.89 15.60 -9.65
N TRP A 183 -7.07 15.94 -10.93
CA TRP A 183 -7.01 17.33 -11.38
C TRP A 183 -8.13 18.19 -10.81
N ALA A 184 -9.36 17.67 -10.74
CA ALA A 184 -10.48 18.34 -10.09
C ALA A 184 -10.19 18.59 -8.60
N ARG A 185 -9.66 17.59 -7.89
CA ARG A 185 -9.28 17.71 -6.48
C ARG A 185 -8.11 18.67 -6.27
N PHE A 186 -7.12 18.67 -7.15
CA PHE A 186 -6.02 19.63 -7.12
C PHE A 186 -6.55 21.06 -7.21
N ARG A 187 -7.40 21.36 -8.20
CA ARG A 187 -7.99 22.70 -8.34
C ARG A 187 -8.87 23.09 -7.16
N ALA A 188 -9.60 22.14 -6.56
CA ALA A 188 -10.42 22.39 -5.38
C ALA A 188 -9.60 22.70 -4.11
N ASN A 189 -8.43 22.06 -3.95
CA ASN A 189 -7.55 22.24 -2.79
C ASN A 189 -6.46 23.32 -3.00
N ARG A 190 -6.32 23.84 -4.23
CA ARG A 190 -5.39 24.94 -4.53
C ARG A 190 -5.75 26.16 -3.68
N ARG A 191 -4.76 26.71 -2.97
CA ARG A 191 -4.92 27.93 -2.16
C ARG A 191 -5.27 29.10 -3.08
N ARG A 192 -6.49 29.61 -2.95
CA ARG A 192 -6.96 30.76 -3.73
C ARG A 192 -6.10 31.99 -3.46
N GLY A 193 -5.67 32.67 -4.53
CA GLY A 193 -4.87 33.89 -4.44
C GLY A 193 -3.38 33.68 -4.12
N ALA A 194 -2.93 32.45 -3.81
CA ALA A 194 -1.52 32.16 -3.61
C ALA A 194 -0.80 31.95 -4.95
N ALA A 195 0.34 32.61 -5.13
CA ALA A 195 1.15 32.50 -6.33
C ALA A 195 1.89 31.15 -6.37
N LEU A 196 1.81 30.44 -7.50
CA LEU A 196 2.61 29.25 -7.76
C LEU A 196 4.01 29.64 -8.26
N ARG A 197 4.99 28.80 -7.98
CA ARG A 197 6.28 28.82 -8.68
C ARG A 197 6.06 28.31 -10.10
N PRO A 198 6.68 28.91 -11.13
CA PRO A 198 6.56 28.42 -12.50
C PRO A 198 6.98 26.95 -12.62
N ALA A 199 6.11 26.14 -13.18
CA ALA A 199 6.38 24.73 -13.46
C ALA A 199 6.62 24.58 -14.98
N THR A 200 7.87 24.44 -15.39
CA THR A 200 8.27 24.37 -16.81
C THR A 200 8.87 23.01 -17.15
N ALA A 201 8.77 22.60 -18.41
CA ALA A 201 9.38 21.35 -18.86
C ALA A 201 10.89 21.30 -18.56
N GLY A 202 11.59 22.42 -18.74
CA GLY A 202 13.03 22.53 -18.49
C GLY A 202 13.44 22.39 -17.01
N ASN A 203 12.54 22.76 -16.08
CA ASN A 203 12.83 22.72 -14.64
C ASN A 203 12.33 21.45 -13.96
N PHE A 204 11.48 20.64 -14.62
CA PHE A 204 10.84 19.45 -14.04
C PHE A 204 11.83 18.59 -13.24
N LYS A 205 12.98 18.25 -13.84
CA LYS A 205 13.99 17.39 -13.19
C LYS A 205 14.46 17.99 -11.87
N ILE A 206 14.94 19.23 -11.92
CA ILE A 206 15.52 19.92 -10.76
C ILE A 206 14.46 20.13 -9.69
N ASP A 207 13.24 20.52 -10.08
CA ASP A 207 12.14 20.75 -9.15
C ASP A 207 11.69 19.45 -8.46
N PHE A 208 11.67 18.33 -9.17
CA PHE A 208 11.31 17.02 -8.59
C PHE A 208 12.36 16.54 -7.59
N GLU A 209 13.64 16.60 -7.96
CA GLU A 209 14.76 16.20 -7.11
C GLU A 209 14.85 17.06 -5.83
N ASN A 210 14.71 18.38 -5.99
CA ASN A 210 14.69 19.30 -4.85
C ASN A 210 13.47 19.06 -3.95
N ALA A 211 12.29 18.80 -4.53
CA ALA A 211 11.10 18.53 -3.75
C ALA A 211 11.26 17.28 -2.87
N TYR A 212 11.92 16.24 -3.38
CA TYR A 212 12.26 15.04 -2.63
C TYR A 212 13.30 15.34 -1.53
N ALA A 213 14.40 16.00 -1.89
CA ALA A 213 15.48 16.35 -0.95
C ALA A 213 14.98 17.23 0.20
N ASP A 214 14.13 18.22 -0.09
CA ASP A 214 13.51 19.10 0.92
C ASP A 214 12.66 18.29 1.93
N GLU A 215 11.89 17.31 1.44
CA GLU A 215 11.09 16.45 2.33
C GLU A 215 12.00 15.57 3.19
N MET A 216 13.02 14.95 2.60
CA MET A 216 13.95 14.09 3.32
C MET A 216 14.76 14.86 4.35
N ALA A 217 15.26 16.05 4.02
CA ALA A 217 15.95 16.93 4.94
C ALA A 217 15.06 17.33 6.13
N TRP A 218 13.79 17.68 5.87
CA TRP A 218 12.83 17.97 6.93
C TRP A 218 12.55 16.75 7.83
N ARG A 219 12.38 15.56 7.25
CA ARG A 219 12.21 14.31 8.01
C ARG A 219 13.43 14.03 8.90
N LYS A 220 14.63 14.18 8.35
CA LYS A 220 15.89 13.98 9.07
C LYS A 220 16.04 14.96 10.22
N ALA A 221 15.74 16.24 9.99
CA ALA A 221 15.85 17.30 11.00
C ALA A 221 14.95 17.06 12.23
N ARG A 222 13.81 16.36 12.06
CA ARG A 222 12.92 15.98 13.18
C ARG A 222 13.20 14.59 13.77
N GLY A 223 14.30 13.94 13.37
CA GLY A 223 14.71 12.63 13.87
C GLY A 223 14.03 11.43 13.20
N GLY A 224 13.53 11.59 11.97
CA GLY A 224 12.87 10.53 11.20
C GLY A 224 11.37 10.40 11.48
N ALA A 225 10.81 9.22 11.20
CA ALA A 225 9.41 8.92 11.44
C ALA A 225 9.08 8.85 12.94
N THR A 226 7.94 9.42 13.32
CA THR A 226 7.43 9.35 14.71
C THR A 226 6.70 8.05 14.99
N GLU A 227 6.55 7.70 16.28
CA GLU A 227 5.74 6.55 16.70
C GLU A 227 4.30 6.62 16.16
N ASP A 228 3.69 7.81 16.21
CA ASP A 228 2.35 8.03 15.68
C ASP A 228 2.27 7.83 14.17
N GLU A 229 3.27 8.29 13.41
CA GLU A 229 3.37 8.02 11.97
C GLU A 229 3.49 6.51 11.71
N VAL A 230 4.37 5.81 12.43
CA VAL A 230 4.55 4.35 12.30
C VAL A 230 3.24 3.62 12.62
N ARG A 231 2.53 4.02 13.68
CA ARG A 231 1.20 3.47 14.02
C ARG A 231 0.18 3.71 12.93
N ARG A 232 0.08 4.94 12.40
CA ARG A 232 -0.87 5.27 11.32
C ARG A 232 -0.54 4.50 10.04
N VAL A 233 0.73 4.34 9.71
CA VAL A 233 1.15 3.55 8.54
C VAL A 233 0.79 2.07 8.74
N ALA A 234 1.12 1.49 9.89
CA ALA A 234 0.79 0.11 10.22
C ALA A 234 -0.73 -0.14 10.17
N ALA A 235 -1.53 0.74 10.79
CA ALA A 235 -2.98 0.66 10.78
C ALA A 235 -3.56 0.75 9.36
N ASN A 236 -3.05 1.66 8.52
CA ASN A 236 -3.48 1.78 7.12
C ASN A 236 -3.09 0.57 6.26
N ALA A 237 -1.98 -0.09 6.59
CA ALA A 237 -1.57 -1.34 5.96
C ALA A 237 -2.33 -2.57 6.51
N GLY A 238 -3.25 -2.39 7.47
CA GLY A 238 -3.98 -3.48 8.13
C GLY A 238 -3.08 -4.35 9.03
N ILE A 239 -1.92 -3.82 9.45
CA ILE A 239 -0.95 -4.51 10.29
C ILE A 239 -1.22 -4.16 11.75
N MET A 240 -1.50 -5.16 12.57
CA MET A 240 -1.46 -5.02 14.03
C MET A 240 0.00 -5.10 14.50
N ALA A 241 0.70 -3.97 14.42
CA ALA A 241 2.06 -3.86 14.95
C ALA A 241 2.03 -3.85 16.48
N THR A 242 2.88 -4.67 17.10
CA THR A 242 3.11 -4.64 18.55
C THR A 242 3.89 -3.39 18.95
N GLU A 243 3.82 -3.04 20.23
CA GLU A 243 4.55 -1.89 20.78
C GLU A 243 6.06 -1.98 20.55
N GLU A 244 6.62 -3.18 20.75
CA GLU A 244 8.04 -3.44 20.51
C GLU A 244 8.44 -3.23 19.04
N GLN A 245 7.58 -3.62 18.09
CA GLN A 245 7.83 -3.42 16.66
C GLN A 245 7.78 -1.93 16.27
N ILE A 246 6.86 -1.17 16.85
CA ILE A 246 6.75 0.28 16.62
C ILE A 246 8.01 0.96 17.15
N GLN A 247 8.39 0.67 18.39
CA GLN A 247 9.57 1.26 19.02
C GLN A 247 10.85 0.96 18.23
N ARG A 248 11.03 -0.30 17.84
CA ARG A 248 12.19 -0.72 17.04
C ARG A 248 12.25 -0.01 15.69
N THR A 249 11.11 0.20 15.04
CA THR A 249 11.05 0.93 13.76
C THR A 249 11.48 2.39 13.95
N VAL A 250 10.99 3.05 15.00
CA VAL A 250 11.36 4.43 15.33
C VAL A 250 12.83 4.56 15.69
N GLU A 251 13.40 3.62 16.44
CA GLU A 251 14.83 3.60 16.77
C GLU A 251 15.70 3.47 15.52
N ILE A 252 15.32 2.60 14.59
CA ILE A 252 16.01 2.45 13.30
C ILE A 252 15.96 3.78 12.52
N GLU A 253 14.79 4.42 12.44
CA GLU A 253 14.65 5.70 11.72
C GLU A 253 15.43 6.85 12.40
N ARG A 254 15.49 6.88 13.73
CA ARG A 254 16.33 7.84 14.48
C ARG A 254 17.82 7.64 14.24
N MET A 255 18.28 6.38 14.27
CA MET A 255 19.68 6.05 13.96
C MET A 255 20.06 6.48 12.55
N LYS A 256 19.16 6.30 11.56
CA LYS A 256 19.37 6.80 10.20
C LYS A 256 19.40 8.32 10.14
N ALA A 257 18.51 8.99 10.88
CA ALA A 257 18.43 10.44 10.85
C ALA A 257 19.65 11.13 11.51
N GLY A 258 20.22 10.53 12.55
CA GLY A 258 21.35 11.08 13.31
C GLY A 258 22.74 10.85 12.72
N GLY A 259 22.87 10.04 11.66
CA GLY A 259 24.14 9.41 11.31
C GLY A 259 24.41 8.25 12.27
N GLY A 260 24.80 7.09 11.74
CA GLY A 260 25.09 5.90 12.54
C GLY A 260 26.10 6.16 13.65
N PRO A 261 26.24 5.25 14.63
CA PRO A 261 27.22 5.42 15.71
C PRO A 261 28.59 5.74 15.10
N GLU A 262 29.24 6.78 15.61
CA GLU A 262 30.69 6.93 15.44
C GLU A 262 31.31 5.59 15.88
N GLU A 263 31.86 4.85 14.92
CA GLU A 263 32.75 3.74 15.22
C GLU A 263 34.03 4.35 15.80
N ASP A 264 34.08 4.43 17.13
CA ASP A 264 35.32 4.56 17.91
C ASP A 264 36.16 3.28 17.82
#